data_AF-A0A9P9QSX4-F1
#
_entry.id   AF-A0A9P9QSX4-F1
#
_cell.length_a   1.000
_cell.length_b   1.000
_cell.length_c   1.000
_cell.angle_alpha   90.00
_cell.angle_beta   90.00
_cell.angle_gamma   90.00
#
_symmetry.space_group_name_H-M   'P 1'
#
loop_
_entity.id
_entity.type
_entity.pdbx_description
1 polymer ?
#
loop_
_entity_poly.entity_id
_entity_poly.type
_entity_poly.pdbx_seq_one_letter_code
_entity_poly.pdbx_strand_id
1 'polypeptide(L)'
;MRVTPQYPTLPKLLPDLTSPNTGICRVVPKSVELGGDIGEGLRATFGATTSPNCGLEGKRNASSNAARNCTAWTFECEGKMPAPQKKQLKTLVIGATGHGGSYLCVELVNRGHKVTGLARNPERLGSHELYNPRKFDIVECSFAELMEELKGFDVVFNEFSPHSQGHAALLYMPFVEVTRKIVRAARLSQVPYFIMVGGAGSLELPLIEPYLNAGESGHFWRAFRQAFADSESQIQYMEERLGPLGEGLRKLRTVRQRSMAGTATEDEDKFMREYLDSAFKGDYSQTFVKAGRTTYMFFEGNTSWSWSYVSPPALYRPCAGGEEYTVSYDNLPLTEKPQVGHYQGWWKHDPKDLEGRLKGISTIDFSRALVDDAESRNGLHKHWTATTELKDDTPFPSYVNFDLGYASRSVYESLSDK
;
A
#
# COMPACT_ATOMS: atom_id res chain seq x y z
N MET A 1 -27.35 24.22 31.58
CA MET A 1 -27.16 24.29 30.12
C MET A 1 -27.90 23.13 29.49
N ARG A 2 -28.95 23.39 28.69
CA ARG A 2 -29.65 22.35 27.91
C ARG A 2 -29.04 22.33 26.51
N VAL A 3 -28.44 21.21 26.12
CA VAL A 3 -27.99 20.97 24.75
C VAL A 3 -29.08 20.11 24.09
N THR A 4 -29.81 20.69 23.15
CA THR A 4 -30.75 19.97 22.27
C THR A 4 -30.01 19.56 21.00
N PRO A 5 -29.92 18.26 20.66
CA PRO A 5 -29.42 17.84 19.35
C PRO A 5 -30.53 17.97 18.31
N GLN A 6 -30.31 18.79 17.29
CA GLN A 6 -31.09 18.76 16.05
C GLN A 6 -30.54 17.65 15.15
N TYR A 7 -31.33 16.60 14.92
CA TYR A 7 -31.07 15.58 13.91
C TYR A 7 -31.59 16.05 12.54
N PRO A 8 -30.81 15.94 11.45
CA PRO A 8 -31.36 15.89 10.11
C PRO A 8 -31.85 14.47 9.77
N THR A 9 -33.05 14.45 9.20
CA THR A 9 -33.84 13.32 8.71
C THR A 9 -33.15 12.47 7.62
N LEU A 10 -33.41 11.15 7.65
CA LEU A 10 -33.08 10.16 6.62
C LEU A 10 -33.64 10.51 5.23
N PRO A 11 -32.89 10.28 4.13
CA PRO A 11 -33.48 10.13 2.79
C PRO A 11 -34.02 8.71 2.60
N LYS A 12 -35.26 8.62 2.10
CA LYS A 12 -35.89 7.40 1.59
C LYS A 12 -35.54 7.19 0.11
N LEU A 13 -35.45 5.89 -0.24
CA LEU A 13 -35.73 5.23 -1.52
C LEU A 13 -34.66 5.23 -2.63
N LEU A 14 -34.43 4.00 -3.09
CA LEU A 14 -33.60 3.53 -4.21
C LEU A 14 -34.03 4.15 -5.55
N PRO A 15 -33.10 4.38 -6.49
CA PRO A 15 -33.45 4.58 -7.88
C PRO A 15 -33.65 3.26 -8.64
N ASP A 16 -34.68 3.32 -9.46
CA ASP A 16 -35.17 2.41 -10.48
C ASP A 16 -34.08 1.90 -11.44
N LEU A 17 -33.95 0.58 -11.60
CA LEU A 17 -33.07 -0.05 -12.58
C LEU A 17 -33.90 -0.49 -13.80
N THR A 18 -34.19 0.44 -14.69
CA THR A 18 -34.59 0.11 -16.07
C THR A 18 -33.64 0.79 -17.05
N SER A 19 -32.58 0.08 -17.45
CA SER A 19 -31.78 0.38 -18.64
C SER A 19 -32.13 -0.63 -19.73
N PRO A 20 -32.55 -0.20 -20.93
CA PRO A 20 -32.95 -1.08 -22.02
C PRO A 20 -31.71 -1.45 -22.83
N ASN A 21 -30.93 -2.43 -22.39
CA ASN A 21 -29.95 -3.13 -23.23
C ASN A 21 -29.40 -4.35 -22.49
N THR A 22 -30.14 -5.45 -22.45
CA THR A 22 -29.58 -6.77 -22.11
C THR A 22 -30.36 -7.87 -22.82
N GLY A 23 -29.63 -8.91 -23.24
CA GLY A 23 -30.14 -10.04 -24.01
C GLY A 23 -31.31 -10.76 -23.35
N ILE A 24 -32.09 -11.43 -24.18
CA ILE A 24 -33.32 -12.12 -23.80
C ILE A 24 -32.96 -13.31 -22.90
N CYS A 25 -33.17 -13.20 -21.58
CA CYS A 25 -33.14 -14.36 -20.69
C CYS A 25 -34.49 -15.09 -20.79
N ARG A 26 -34.48 -16.35 -21.23
CA ARG A 26 -35.66 -17.22 -21.19
C ARG A 26 -35.56 -18.18 -20.02
N VAL A 27 -36.69 -18.34 -19.33
CA VAL A 27 -36.86 -19.31 -18.26
C VAL A 27 -37.42 -20.58 -18.88
N VAL A 28 -36.68 -21.70 -18.80
CA VAL A 28 -37.13 -22.99 -19.36
C VAL A 28 -37.20 -24.03 -18.23
N PRO A 29 -38.30 -24.79 -18.08
CA PRO A 29 -38.37 -25.88 -17.13
C PRO A 29 -37.53 -27.06 -17.61
N LYS A 30 -36.69 -27.64 -16.75
CA LYS A 30 -36.00 -28.90 -17.04
C LYS A 30 -36.76 -30.08 -16.42
N SER A 31 -37.29 -30.97 -17.24
CA SER A 31 -37.69 -32.31 -16.81
C SER A 31 -36.44 -33.18 -16.63
N VAL A 32 -36.26 -33.76 -15.46
CA VAL A 32 -35.15 -34.67 -15.16
C VAL A 32 -35.59 -36.08 -15.55
N GLU A 33 -35.00 -36.65 -16.60
CA GLU A 33 -34.99 -38.10 -16.82
C GLU A 33 -33.67 -38.68 -16.27
N LEU A 34 -33.78 -39.79 -15.55
CA LEU A 34 -32.65 -40.52 -14.97
C LEU A 34 -32.11 -41.51 -16.01
N GLY A 35 -30.89 -41.29 -16.52
CA GLY A 35 -30.11 -42.31 -17.21
C GLY A 35 -29.11 -41.80 -18.25
N GLY A 36 -27.85 -42.28 -18.16
CA GLY A 36 -26.90 -42.32 -19.29
C GLY A 36 -25.64 -41.46 -19.15
N ASP A 37 -24.48 -42.13 -19.13
CA ASP A 37 -23.12 -41.57 -19.25
C ASP A 37 -22.92 -40.68 -20.48
N ILE A 38 -22.18 -39.55 -20.33
CA ILE A 38 -21.09 -39.08 -21.22
C ILE A 38 -20.49 -37.72 -20.78
N GLY A 39 -19.15 -37.67 -20.67
CA GLY A 39 -18.30 -36.63 -21.27
C GLY A 39 -18.01 -35.34 -20.48
N GLU A 40 -16.74 -35.15 -20.14
CA GLU A 40 -16.18 -33.92 -19.55
C GLU A 40 -16.46 -32.65 -20.39
N GLY A 41 -17.07 -31.66 -19.75
CA GLY A 41 -17.16 -30.27 -20.21
C GLY A 41 -17.45 -29.37 -19.02
N LEU A 42 -16.54 -28.42 -18.73
CA LEU A 42 -16.59 -27.56 -17.55
C LEU A 42 -17.96 -26.89 -17.37
N ARG A 43 -18.61 -27.17 -16.23
CA ARG A 43 -19.79 -26.44 -15.75
C ARG A 43 -19.46 -25.81 -14.42
N ALA A 44 -19.33 -24.49 -14.38
CA ALA A 44 -19.23 -23.74 -13.14
C ALA A 44 -20.63 -23.62 -12.52
N THR A 45 -20.88 -24.35 -11.44
CA THR A 45 -22.06 -24.18 -10.58
C THR A 45 -21.79 -23.08 -9.55
N PHE A 46 -22.43 -21.92 -9.69
CA PHE A 46 -22.50 -20.95 -8.60
C PHE A 46 -23.60 -21.36 -7.61
N GLY A 47 -23.22 -21.57 -6.35
CA GLY A 47 -24.13 -21.94 -5.27
C GLY A 47 -25.09 -20.80 -4.94
N ALA A 48 -26.38 -21.13 -4.86
CA ALA A 48 -27.42 -20.21 -4.43
C ALA A 48 -27.28 -19.91 -2.92
N THR A 49 -27.13 -18.64 -2.56
CA THR A 49 -27.24 -18.15 -1.18
C THR A 49 -28.71 -18.14 -0.77
N THR A 50 -29.05 -18.93 0.26
CA THR A 50 -30.37 -18.89 0.90
C THR A 50 -30.48 -17.67 1.81
N SER A 51 -31.52 -16.85 1.59
CA SER A 51 -31.89 -15.71 2.44
C SER A 51 -32.29 -16.17 3.86
N PRO A 52 -31.81 -15.51 4.95
CA PRO A 52 -32.16 -15.87 6.31
C PRO A 52 -33.44 -15.16 6.73
N ASN A 53 -34.61 -15.76 6.50
CA ASN A 53 -35.85 -15.41 7.18
C ASN A 53 -36.81 -16.60 7.19
N CYS A 54 -36.55 -17.56 8.08
CA CYS A 54 -37.54 -18.51 8.58
C CYS A 54 -37.05 -19.03 9.93
N GLY A 55 -37.44 -18.35 11.00
CA GLY A 55 -37.40 -18.94 12.34
C GLY A 55 -38.58 -19.90 12.51
N LEU A 56 -38.37 -21.02 13.20
CA LEU A 56 -39.35 -21.68 14.04
C LEU A 56 -38.64 -22.71 14.95
N GLU A 57 -38.93 -22.59 16.24
CA GLU A 57 -38.56 -23.50 17.31
C GLU A 57 -39.20 -24.89 17.16
N GLY A 58 -38.57 -25.91 17.75
CA GLY A 58 -39.32 -26.96 18.46
C GLY A 58 -39.33 -28.38 17.90
N LYS A 59 -38.70 -29.27 18.70
CA LYS A 59 -39.06 -30.68 19.00
C LYS A 59 -38.69 -31.81 18.02
N ARG A 60 -38.42 -32.94 18.69
CA ARG A 60 -37.85 -34.22 18.24
C ARG A 60 -38.84 -35.05 17.41
N ASN A 61 -38.24 -35.91 16.57
CA ASN A 61 -38.73 -37.18 16.01
C ASN A 61 -40.07 -37.20 15.26
N ALA A 62 -40.00 -37.33 13.94
CA ALA A 62 -40.90 -38.20 13.18
C ALA A 62 -40.29 -38.53 11.81
N SER A 63 -40.18 -39.82 11.53
CA SER A 63 -39.98 -40.42 10.22
C SER A 63 -41.24 -40.24 9.36
N SER A 64 -41.14 -39.60 8.19
CA SER A 64 -42.06 -39.86 7.06
C SER A 64 -41.59 -39.13 5.80
N ASN A 65 -41.57 -39.87 4.69
CA ASN A 65 -41.45 -39.38 3.32
C ASN A 65 -42.39 -38.20 3.04
N ALA A 66 -41.82 -37.06 2.69
CA ALA A 66 -42.50 -36.00 1.95
C ALA A 66 -41.51 -35.41 0.93
N ALA A 67 -41.48 -35.99 -0.26
CA ALA A 67 -40.80 -35.40 -1.41
C ALA A 67 -41.46 -34.05 -1.73
N ARG A 68 -40.78 -32.95 -1.40
CA ARG A 68 -41.15 -31.62 -1.89
C ARG A 68 -40.53 -31.47 -3.29
N ASN A 69 -41.38 -31.34 -4.30
CA ASN A 69 -40.98 -30.97 -5.66
C ASN A 69 -40.31 -29.58 -5.64
N CYS A 70 -38.98 -29.54 -5.58
CA CYS A 70 -38.22 -28.33 -5.88
C CYS A 70 -38.04 -28.26 -7.39
N THR A 71 -38.86 -27.47 -8.09
CA THR A 71 -38.55 -27.04 -9.46
C THR A 71 -37.35 -26.11 -9.42
N ALA A 72 -36.20 -26.59 -9.88
CA ALA A 72 -35.01 -25.78 -10.09
C ALA A 72 -35.17 -24.99 -11.38
N TRP A 73 -34.99 -23.67 -11.29
CA TRP A 73 -34.96 -22.78 -12.46
C TRP A 73 -33.50 -22.53 -12.83
N THR A 74 -33.13 -22.80 -14.08
CA THR A 74 -31.82 -22.42 -14.63
C THR A 74 -32.02 -21.28 -15.63
N PHE A 75 -31.25 -20.22 -15.47
CA PHE A 75 -31.18 -19.13 -16.44
C PHE A 75 -30.13 -19.49 -17.48
N GLU A 76 -30.54 -19.65 -18.74
CA GLU A 76 -29.62 -19.76 -19.87
C GLU A 76 -29.47 -18.36 -20.49
N CYS A 77 -28.27 -17.80 -20.38
CA CYS A 77 -27.87 -16.57 -21.07
C CYS A 77 -27.04 -16.95 -22.29
N GLU A 78 -27.57 -16.77 -23.50
CA GLU A 78 -26.76 -16.86 -24.72
C GLU A 78 -26.12 -15.49 -25.02
N GLY A 79 -24.79 -15.48 -25.02
CA GLY A 79 -23.96 -14.31 -25.32
C GLY A 79 -22.76 -14.21 -24.38
N LYS A 80 -21.56 -13.91 -24.91
CA LYS A 80 -20.42 -13.51 -24.07
C LYS A 80 -20.88 -12.31 -23.23
N MET A 81 -21.03 -12.49 -21.92
CA MET A 81 -21.17 -11.35 -21.02
C MET A 81 -19.97 -10.45 -21.27
N PRO A 82 -20.16 -9.14 -21.55
CA PRO A 82 -19.03 -8.23 -21.62
C PRO A 82 -18.29 -8.34 -20.29
N ALA A 83 -16.97 -8.50 -20.34
CA ALA A 83 -16.15 -8.46 -19.15
C ALA A 83 -16.53 -7.20 -18.36
N PRO A 84 -16.66 -7.27 -17.01
CA PRO A 84 -17.00 -6.10 -16.22
C PRO A 84 -16.04 -4.97 -16.59
N GLN A 85 -16.57 -3.90 -17.20
CA GLN A 85 -15.74 -2.76 -17.57
C GLN A 85 -15.22 -2.13 -16.29
N LYS A 86 -13.91 -2.22 -16.08
CA LYS A 86 -13.22 -1.58 -14.96
C LYS A 86 -13.48 -0.08 -15.04
N LYS A 87 -14.09 0.52 -14.02
CA LYS A 87 -14.42 1.96 -14.00
C LYS A 87 -13.10 2.75 -14.12
N GLN A 88 -12.99 3.62 -15.12
CA GLN A 88 -11.90 4.60 -15.18
C GLN A 88 -12.06 5.62 -14.05
N LEU A 89 -11.11 5.65 -13.10
CA LEU A 89 -11.08 6.61 -12.02
C LEU A 89 -10.43 7.93 -12.46
N LYS A 90 -10.92 9.05 -11.92
CA LYS A 90 -10.24 10.35 -11.95
C LYS A 90 -9.51 10.55 -10.62
N THR A 91 -8.19 10.51 -10.65
CA THR A 91 -7.33 10.49 -9.47
C THR A 91 -6.49 11.75 -9.34
N LEU A 92 -6.15 12.10 -8.11
CA LEU A 92 -5.20 13.16 -7.77
C LEU A 92 -4.05 12.55 -6.97
N VAL A 93 -2.81 12.82 -7.36
CA VAL A 93 -1.61 12.37 -6.63
C VAL A 93 -0.86 13.59 -6.10
N ILE A 94 -0.87 13.81 -4.79
CA ILE A 94 -0.04 14.81 -4.12
C ILE A 94 1.37 14.23 -3.97
N GLY A 95 2.39 14.95 -4.45
CA GLY A 95 3.76 14.43 -4.47
C GLY A 95 4.06 13.56 -5.69
N ALA A 96 3.37 13.80 -6.81
CA ALA A 96 3.42 12.98 -8.03
C ALA A 96 4.84 12.69 -8.56
N THR A 97 5.80 13.60 -8.38
CA THR A 97 7.17 13.42 -8.88
C THR A 97 8.13 12.85 -7.83
N GLY A 98 7.61 12.44 -6.67
CA GLY A 98 8.38 11.79 -5.61
C GLY A 98 8.65 10.32 -5.92
N HIS A 99 9.34 9.64 -5.00
CA HIS A 99 9.68 8.22 -5.15
C HIS A 99 8.42 7.35 -5.33
N GLY A 100 7.55 7.26 -4.33
CA GLY A 100 6.28 6.51 -4.46
C GLY A 100 5.35 7.12 -5.50
N GLY A 101 5.17 8.45 -5.45
CA GLY A 101 4.27 9.16 -6.37
C GLY A 101 4.54 8.93 -7.87
N SER A 102 5.80 8.87 -8.30
CA SER A 102 6.13 8.66 -9.72
C SER A 102 5.75 7.27 -10.19
N TYR A 103 6.07 6.24 -9.40
CA TYR A 103 5.68 4.86 -9.68
C TYR A 103 4.16 4.70 -9.65
N LEU A 104 3.47 5.31 -8.68
CA LEU A 104 2.02 5.32 -8.60
C LEU A 104 1.38 5.96 -9.84
N CYS A 105 1.92 7.08 -10.34
CA CYS A 105 1.40 7.72 -11.55
C CYS A 105 1.55 6.82 -12.78
N VAL A 106 2.70 6.15 -12.94
CA VAL A 106 2.91 5.16 -14.01
C VAL A 106 1.91 4.00 -13.89
N GLU A 107 1.70 3.46 -12.69
CA GLU A 107 0.74 2.37 -12.48
C GLU A 107 -0.70 2.76 -12.82
N LEU A 108 -1.14 3.94 -12.35
CA LEU A 108 -2.48 4.46 -12.60
C LEU A 108 -2.73 4.66 -14.10
N VAL A 109 -1.76 5.24 -14.80
CA VAL A 109 -1.83 5.45 -16.25
C VAL A 109 -1.85 4.12 -17.01
N ASN A 110 -0.99 3.17 -16.65
CA ASN A 110 -0.95 1.83 -17.25
C ASN A 110 -2.27 1.07 -17.06
N ARG A 111 -2.98 1.32 -15.95
CA ARG A 111 -4.31 0.76 -15.67
C ARG A 111 -5.45 1.57 -16.30
N GLY A 112 -5.14 2.61 -17.07
CA GLY A 112 -6.11 3.40 -17.82
C GLY A 112 -6.87 4.42 -16.97
N HIS A 113 -6.37 4.84 -15.81
CA HIS A 113 -6.97 5.89 -14.98
C HIS A 113 -6.48 7.29 -15.37
N LYS A 114 -7.33 8.30 -15.18
CA LYS A 114 -6.96 9.70 -15.40
C LYS A 114 -6.26 10.25 -14.17
N VAL A 115 -5.02 10.68 -14.31
CA VAL A 115 -4.17 11.11 -13.21
C VAL A 115 -3.94 12.61 -13.29
N THR A 116 -4.25 13.33 -12.21
CA THR A 116 -3.75 14.69 -12.00
C THR A 116 -2.59 14.64 -11.00
N GLY A 117 -1.41 15.09 -11.39
CA GLY A 117 -0.23 15.11 -10.54
C GLY A 117 0.01 16.49 -9.94
N LEU A 118 -0.05 16.62 -8.61
CA LEU A 118 0.34 17.83 -7.89
C LEU A 118 1.78 17.70 -7.41
N ALA A 119 2.67 18.53 -7.94
CA ALA A 119 4.05 18.59 -7.54
C ALA A 119 4.66 19.97 -7.86
N ARG A 120 5.87 20.23 -7.36
CA ARG A 120 6.61 21.47 -7.69
C ARG A 120 7.11 21.49 -9.13
N ASN A 121 7.44 20.31 -9.67
CA ASN A 121 8.00 20.10 -11.01
C ASN A 121 7.28 18.91 -11.70
N PRO A 122 5.95 18.96 -11.88
CA PRO A 122 5.12 17.84 -12.34
C PRO A 122 5.47 17.35 -13.76
N GLU A 123 6.13 18.19 -14.56
CA GLU A 123 6.61 17.89 -15.91
C GLU A 123 7.75 16.86 -15.94
N ARG A 124 8.43 16.61 -14.81
CA ARG A 124 9.50 15.60 -14.73
C ARG A 124 9.04 14.17 -15.03
N LEU A 125 7.74 13.90 -14.95
CA LEU A 125 7.18 12.60 -15.32
C LEU A 125 7.06 12.41 -16.85
N GLY A 126 7.26 13.46 -17.65
CA GLY A 126 7.00 13.43 -19.08
C GLY A 126 5.53 13.69 -19.40
N SER A 127 5.13 13.37 -20.65
CA SER A 127 3.78 13.61 -21.15
C SER A 127 3.05 12.31 -21.42
N HIS A 128 1.77 12.25 -21.05
CA HIS A 128 0.88 11.12 -21.36
C HIS A 128 -0.56 11.62 -21.49
N GLU A 129 -1.37 11.04 -22.38
CA GLU A 129 -2.76 11.49 -22.62
C GLU A 129 -3.68 11.43 -21.39
N LEU A 130 -3.37 10.50 -20.48
CA LEU A 130 -4.08 10.29 -19.21
C LEU A 130 -3.48 11.09 -18.04
N TYR A 131 -2.38 11.82 -18.23
CA TYR A 131 -1.72 12.57 -17.17
C TYR A 131 -1.90 14.07 -17.35
N ASN A 132 -2.40 14.72 -16.31
CA ASN A 132 -2.55 16.17 -16.22
C ASN A 132 -1.60 16.74 -15.15
N PRO A 133 -0.45 17.33 -15.53
CA PRO A 133 0.48 17.94 -14.58
C PRO A 133 -0.09 19.24 -13.99
N ARG A 134 0.03 19.43 -12.67
CA ARG A 134 -0.32 20.68 -11.98
C ARG A 134 0.81 21.11 -11.05
N LYS A 135 1.38 22.29 -11.35
CA LYS A 135 2.45 22.87 -10.54
C LYS A 135 1.86 23.43 -9.25
N PHE A 136 2.25 22.87 -8.12
CA PHE A 136 1.69 23.22 -6.82
C PHE A 136 2.70 22.93 -5.70
N ASP A 137 2.91 23.89 -4.82
CA ASP A 137 3.73 23.71 -3.61
C ASP A 137 2.82 23.48 -2.41
N ILE A 138 2.75 22.23 -1.95
CA ILE A 138 1.87 21.83 -0.85
C ILE A 138 2.28 22.46 0.50
N VAL A 139 3.53 22.89 0.65
CA VAL A 139 4.03 23.50 1.89
C VAL A 139 3.62 24.96 1.93
N GLU A 140 3.88 25.69 0.85
CA GLU A 140 3.68 27.14 0.77
C GLU A 140 2.25 27.56 0.39
N CYS A 141 1.42 26.65 -0.14
CA CYS A 141 0.05 27.00 -0.53
C CYS A 141 -0.83 27.42 0.65
N SER A 142 -1.80 28.30 0.36
CA SER A 142 -2.88 28.61 1.28
C SER A 142 -3.81 27.40 1.45
N PHE A 143 -4.59 27.42 2.53
CA PHE A 143 -5.57 26.38 2.81
C PHE A 143 -6.72 26.36 1.77
N ALA A 144 -7.13 27.53 1.27
CA ALA A 144 -8.21 27.67 0.31
C ALA A 144 -7.81 27.13 -1.09
N GLU A 145 -6.59 27.44 -1.55
CA GLU A 145 -6.06 26.89 -2.80
C GLU A 145 -5.98 25.37 -2.75
N LEU A 146 -5.48 24.82 -1.64
CA LEU A 146 -5.44 23.37 -1.47
C LEU A 146 -6.84 22.75 -1.52
N MET A 147 -7.82 23.35 -0.83
CA MET A 147 -9.20 22.82 -0.88
C MET A 147 -9.77 22.79 -2.30
N GLU A 148 -9.45 23.78 -3.14
CA GLU A 148 -9.91 23.82 -4.54
C GLU A 148 -9.24 22.72 -5.37
N GLU A 149 -7.93 22.52 -5.21
CA GLU A 149 -7.19 21.47 -5.91
C GLU A 149 -7.67 20.05 -5.58
N LEU A 150 -8.28 19.83 -4.42
CA LEU A 150 -8.76 18.51 -3.99
C LEU A 150 -10.16 18.13 -4.54
N LYS A 151 -10.86 19.03 -5.24
CA LYS A 151 -12.25 18.80 -5.68
C LYS A 151 -12.36 18.04 -7.00
N GLY A 152 -13.44 17.28 -7.13
CA GLY A 152 -13.85 16.67 -8.39
C GLY A 152 -13.02 15.47 -8.82
N PHE A 153 -12.42 14.75 -7.86
CA PHE A 153 -11.71 13.49 -8.04
C PHE A 153 -12.48 12.34 -7.38
N ASP A 154 -12.36 11.12 -7.92
CA ASP A 154 -12.87 9.90 -7.28
C ASP A 154 -11.98 9.49 -6.10
N VAL A 155 -10.65 9.61 -6.27
CA VAL A 155 -9.64 9.20 -5.29
C VAL A 155 -8.51 10.23 -5.22
N VAL A 156 -8.09 10.58 -4.00
CA VAL A 156 -6.89 11.40 -3.76
C VAL A 156 -5.86 10.55 -3.03
N PHE A 157 -4.67 10.45 -3.60
CA PHE A 157 -3.51 9.83 -2.99
C PHE A 157 -2.61 10.92 -2.40
N ASN A 158 -2.24 10.76 -1.14
CA ASN A 158 -1.21 11.57 -0.51
C ASN A 158 0.11 10.79 -0.45
N GLU A 159 0.97 11.05 -1.44
CA GLU A 159 2.36 10.58 -1.56
C GLU A 159 3.35 11.69 -1.16
N PHE A 160 2.87 12.73 -0.45
CA PHE A 160 3.75 13.82 -0.01
C PHE A 160 4.83 13.29 0.93
N SER A 161 6.08 13.62 0.59
CA SER A 161 7.21 13.35 1.46
C SER A 161 8.35 14.36 1.26
N PRO A 162 8.97 14.88 2.34
CA PRO A 162 9.97 15.94 2.24
C PRO A 162 11.33 15.47 1.73
N HIS A 163 11.56 14.15 1.61
CA HIS A 163 12.84 13.59 1.24
C HIS A 163 13.43 14.07 -0.10
N SER A 164 12.61 14.55 -1.05
CA SER A 164 13.13 15.15 -2.30
C SER A 164 13.95 16.43 -2.07
N GLN A 165 13.98 16.94 -0.83
CA GLN A 165 14.74 18.09 -0.38
C GLN A 165 15.98 17.69 0.46
N GLY A 166 16.33 16.41 0.47
CA GLY A 166 17.49 15.87 1.17
C GLY A 166 17.25 15.55 2.64
N HIS A 167 18.31 15.07 3.33
CA HIS A 167 18.23 14.57 4.70
C HIS A 167 17.82 15.65 5.72
N ALA A 168 18.17 16.92 5.49
CA ALA A 168 17.87 18.02 6.41
C ALA A 168 16.36 18.38 6.45
N ALA A 169 15.61 17.98 5.43
CA ALA A 169 14.16 18.21 5.37
C ALA A 169 13.34 17.14 6.12
N LEU A 170 14.00 16.10 6.64
CA LEU A 170 13.36 15.00 7.37
C LEU A 170 13.08 15.40 8.82
N LEU A 171 12.11 16.29 8.97
CA LEU A 171 11.77 16.88 10.26
C LEU A 171 10.36 16.48 10.67
N TYR A 172 10.22 16.09 11.94
CA TYR A 172 8.95 15.64 12.52
C TYR A 172 7.85 16.72 12.41
N MET A 173 8.09 17.91 12.98
CA MET A 173 7.05 18.96 13.07
C MET A 173 6.57 19.43 11.69
N PRO A 174 7.44 19.80 10.73
CA PRO A 174 7.00 20.22 9.40
C PRO A 174 6.15 19.16 8.68
N PHE A 175 6.54 17.89 8.76
CA PHE A 175 5.77 16.80 8.14
C PHE A 175 4.39 16.62 8.77
N VAL A 176 4.32 16.65 10.11
CA VAL A 176 3.05 16.54 10.84
C VAL A 176 2.11 17.70 10.51
N GLU A 177 2.62 18.94 10.46
CA GLU A 177 1.80 20.12 10.15
C GLU A 177 1.29 20.13 8.71
N VAL A 178 2.12 19.76 7.73
CA VAL A 178 1.68 19.64 6.33
C VAL A 178 0.65 18.52 6.19
N THR A 179 0.88 17.37 6.82
CA THR A 179 -0.09 16.25 6.80
C THR A 179 -1.41 16.66 7.44
N ARG A 180 -1.38 17.36 8.59
CA ARG A 180 -2.57 17.93 9.23
C ARG A 180 -3.31 18.90 8.30
N LYS A 181 -2.58 19.76 7.56
CA LYS A 181 -3.15 20.68 6.57
C LYS A 181 -3.88 19.92 5.46
N ILE A 182 -3.24 18.90 4.88
CA ILE A 182 -3.79 18.06 3.79
C ILE A 182 -5.04 17.31 4.27
N VAL A 183 -4.98 16.62 5.40
CA VAL A 183 -6.11 15.83 5.92
C VAL A 183 -7.32 16.73 6.20
N ARG A 184 -7.10 17.90 6.79
CA ARG A 184 -8.18 18.86 7.04
C ARG A 184 -8.78 19.37 5.73
N ALA A 185 -7.97 19.70 4.74
CA ALA A 185 -8.45 20.16 3.44
C ALA A 185 -9.24 19.05 2.72
N ALA A 186 -8.75 17.82 2.70
CA ALA A 186 -9.42 16.67 2.08
C ALA A 186 -10.80 16.41 2.69
N ARG A 187 -10.92 16.49 4.03
CA ARG A 187 -12.20 16.35 4.74
C ARG A 187 -13.19 17.45 4.38
N LEU A 188 -12.74 18.71 4.40
CA LEU A 188 -13.61 19.85 4.10
C LEU A 188 -13.99 19.96 2.62
N SER A 189 -13.13 19.48 1.72
CA SER A 189 -13.42 19.33 0.29
C SER A 189 -14.23 18.07 -0.04
N GLN A 190 -14.62 17.29 0.97
CA GLN A 190 -15.45 16.09 0.84
C GLN A 190 -14.89 15.08 -0.17
N VAL A 191 -13.58 14.85 -0.13
CA VAL A 191 -12.92 13.85 -0.99
C VAL A 191 -13.60 12.48 -0.83
N PRO A 192 -14.04 11.82 -1.92
CA PRO A 192 -14.81 10.56 -1.83
C PRO A 192 -13.99 9.36 -1.34
N TYR A 193 -12.69 9.35 -1.58
CA TYR A 193 -11.75 8.39 -1.02
C TYR A 193 -10.34 8.98 -0.93
N PHE A 194 -9.77 8.98 0.27
CA PHE A 194 -8.43 9.52 0.51
C PHE A 194 -7.47 8.41 0.96
N ILE A 195 -6.41 8.17 0.19
CA ILE A 195 -5.38 7.18 0.50
C ILE A 195 -4.14 7.91 1.01
N MET A 196 -3.81 7.69 2.28
CA MET A 196 -2.66 8.27 2.95
C MET A 196 -1.50 7.28 2.93
N VAL A 197 -0.37 7.65 2.32
CA VAL A 197 0.87 6.87 2.40
C VAL A 197 1.70 7.36 3.58
N GLY A 198 1.83 6.51 4.60
CA GLY A 198 2.60 6.75 5.81
C GLY A 198 4.02 6.20 5.72
N GLY A 199 4.42 5.38 6.70
CA GLY A 199 5.73 4.75 6.75
C GLY A 199 5.78 3.67 7.81
N ALA A 200 6.76 2.77 7.73
CA ALA A 200 6.89 1.64 8.66
C ALA A 200 6.82 2.02 10.15
N GLY A 201 7.17 3.26 10.50
CA GLY A 201 7.13 3.78 11.86
C GLY A 201 5.75 3.79 12.55
N SER A 202 4.64 3.64 11.81
CA SER A 202 3.30 3.45 12.39
C SER A 202 2.92 1.98 12.59
N LEU A 203 3.66 1.01 12.05
CA LEU A 203 3.32 -0.42 12.17
C LEU A 203 3.62 -0.94 13.58
N GLU A 204 2.76 -1.79 14.12
CA GLU A 204 2.87 -2.33 15.48
C GLU A 204 3.80 -3.55 15.58
N LEU A 205 4.37 -3.78 16.76
CA LEU A 205 5.26 -4.90 17.07
C LEU A 205 4.67 -5.84 18.15
N PRO A 206 3.44 -6.38 17.98
CA PRO A 206 2.73 -7.06 19.07
C PRO A 206 3.44 -8.30 19.62
N LEU A 207 4.24 -8.99 18.79
CA LEU A 207 4.95 -10.22 19.18
C LEU A 207 6.33 -9.97 19.79
N ILE A 208 6.87 -8.77 19.64
CA ILE A 208 8.29 -8.46 19.93
C ILE A 208 8.37 -7.43 21.05
N GLU A 209 7.66 -6.32 20.88
CA GLU A 209 7.53 -5.25 21.87
C GLU A 209 6.07 -4.76 21.87
N PRO A 210 5.19 -5.44 22.63
CA PRO A 210 3.78 -5.10 22.69
C PRO A 210 3.58 -3.61 23.02
N TYR A 211 2.56 -3.01 22.40
CA TYR A 211 2.20 -1.59 22.53
C TYR A 211 3.19 -0.58 21.94
N LEU A 212 4.30 -1.02 21.34
CA LEU A 212 5.18 -0.15 20.59
C LEU A 212 4.91 -0.25 19.09
N ASN A 213 4.98 0.90 18.41
CA ASN A 213 5.16 0.92 16.97
C ASN A 213 6.64 0.76 16.63
N ALA A 214 6.93 0.31 15.41
CA ALA A 214 8.28 0.12 14.90
C ALA A 214 9.16 1.38 15.06
N GLY A 215 8.59 2.57 14.86
CA GLY A 215 9.32 3.84 14.99
C GLY A 215 9.86 4.11 16.40
N GLU A 216 9.37 3.41 17.43
CA GLU A 216 9.76 3.55 18.84
C GLU A 216 10.69 2.44 19.33
N SER A 217 10.84 1.37 18.56
CA SER A 217 11.61 0.18 18.95
C SER A 217 13.07 0.28 18.54
N GLY A 218 13.99 0.21 19.51
CA GLY A 218 15.42 0.09 19.24
C GLY A 218 15.76 -1.18 18.45
N HIS A 219 15.06 -2.29 18.72
CA HIS A 219 15.23 -3.56 18.00
C HIS A 219 14.88 -3.41 16.53
N PHE A 220 13.77 -2.74 16.23
CA PHE A 220 13.40 -2.40 14.87
C PHE A 220 14.49 -1.56 14.20
N TRP A 221 14.96 -0.48 14.84
CA TRP A 221 15.95 0.41 14.23
C TRP A 221 17.28 -0.28 13.93
N ARG A 222 17.75 -1.15 14.84
CA ARG A 222 18.94 -1.99 14.60
C ARG A 222 18.74 -2.88 13.37
N ALA A 223 17.68 -3.69 13.36
CA ALA A 223 17.38 -4.60 12.26
C ALA A 223 17.10 -3.87 10.94
N PHE A 224 16.47 -2.69 10.99
CA PHE A 224 16.16 -1.85 9.84
C PHE A 224 17.43 -1.36 9.15
N ARG A 225 18.44 -0.91 9.92
CA ARG A 225 19.75 -0.54 9.37
C ARG A 225 20.49 -1.72 8.77
N GLN A 226 20.43 -2.89 9.41
CA GLN A 226 21.03 -4.12 8.88
C GLN A 226 20.37 -4.51 7.55
N ALA A 227 19.04 -4.55 7.52
CA ALA A 227 18.28 -4.92 6.33
C ALA A 227 18.52 -3.93 5.17
N PHE A 228 18.69 -2.64 5.47
CA PHE A 228 19.09 -1.64 4.46
C PHE A 228 20.48 -1.93 3.91
N ALA A 229 21.45 -2.22 4.79
CA ALA A 229 22.81 -2.55 4.38
C ALA A 229 22.89 -3.85 3.56
N ASP A 230 21.95 -4.76 3.76
CA ASP A 230 21.92 -6.05 3.06
C ASP A 230 21.36 -5.96 1.63
N SER A 231 20.82 -4.81 1.22
CA SER A 231 20.26 -4.58 -0.11
C SER A 231 21.04 -3.53 -0.93
N GLU A 232 21.49 -3.91 -2.12
CA GLU A 232 22.13 -2.99 -3.07
C GLU A 232 21.15 -1.93 -3.56
N SER A 233 19.94 -2.33 -3.98
CA SER A 233 18.90 -1.42 -4.45
C SER A 233 18.48 -0.41 -3.37
N GLN A 234 18.38 -0.85 -2.11
CA GLN A 234 18.07 0.07 -1.01
C GLN A 234 19.19 1.07 -0.75
N ILE A 235 20.47 0.66 -0.76
CA ILE A 235 21.56 1.61 -0.52
C ILE A 235 21.68 2.59 -1.66
N GLN A 236 21.62 2.09 -2.90
CA GLN A 236 21.63 2.93 -4.08
C GLN A 236 20.55 4.03 -4.01
N TYR A 237 19.34 3.64 -3.64
CA TYR A 237 18.24 4.58 -3.40
C TYR A 237 18.56 5.61 -2.30
N MET A 238 19.16 5.17 -1.19
CA MET A 238 19.50 6.02 -0.06
C MET A 238 20.65 6.99 -0.38
N GLU A 239 21.63 6.57 -1.18
CA GLU A 239 22.72 7.42 -1.69
C GLU A 239 22.17 8.54 -2.57
N GLU A 240 21.29 8.22 -3.52
CA GLU A 240 20.67 9.22 -4.39
C GLU A 240 19.82 10.24 -3.62
N ARG A 241 19.10 9.80 -2.59
CA ARG A 241 18.12 10.66 -1.90
C ARG A 241 18.71 11.41 -0.71
N LEU A 242 19.64 10.80 0.02
CA LEU A 242 20.06 11.29 1.34
C LEU A 242 21.56 11.53 1.47
N GLY A 243 22.34 11.36 0.40
CA GLY A 243 23.77 11.71 0.35
C GLY A 243 24.56 11.07 1.50
N PRO A 244 25.07 11.85 2.49
CA PRO A 244 25.90 11.33 3.59
C PRO A 244 25.30 10.15 4.38
N LEU A 245 23.97 10.09 4.51
CA LEU A 245 23.30 8.95 5.15
C LEU A 245 23.46 7.66 4.34
N GLY A 246 23.46 7.76 3.01
CA GLY A 246 23.74 6.64 2.10
C GLY A 246 25.17 6.14 2.21
N GLU A 247 26.16 7.04 2.32
CA GLU A 247 27.57 6.68 2.50
C GLU A 247 27.81 5.84 3.76
N GLY A 248 27.16 6.22 4.88
CA GLY A 248 27.23 5.45 6.12
C GLY A 248 26.66 4.03 5.98
N LEU A 249 25.54 3.88 5.25
CA LEU A 249 24.93 2.58 4.96
C LEU A 249 25.80 1.74 4.01
N ARG A 250 26.42 2.38 3.00
CA ARG A 250 27.37 1.73 2.09
C ARG A 250 28.56 1.14 2.84
N LYS A 251 29.14 1.91 3.76
CA LYS A 251 30.22 1.42 4.64
C LYS A 251 29.73 0.25 5.50
N LEU A 252 28.55 0.34 6.10
CA LEU A 252 27.95 -0.76 6.86
C LEU A 252 27.79 -2.03 6.02
N ARG A 253 27.31 -1.93 4.77
CA ARG A 253 27.20 -3.06 3.83
C ARG A 253 28.52 -3.73 3.57
N THR A 254 29.54 -2.96 3.17
CA THR A 254 30.87 -3.48 2.88
C THR A 254 31.44 -4.24 4.08
N VAL A 255 31.34 -3.65 5.27
CA VAL A 255 31.80 -4.29 6.51
C VAL A 255 31.02 -5.56 6.83
N ARG A 256 29.68 -5.55 6.70
CA ARG A 256 28.84 -6.74 6.90
C ARG A 256 29.23 -7.87 5.96
N GLN A 257 29.41 -7.59 4.67
CA GLN A 257 29.83 -8.59 3.68
C GLN A 257 31.21 -9.18 4.03
N ARG A 258 32.17 -8.34 4.44
CA ARG A 258 33.49 -8.82 4.88
C ARG A 258 33.41 -9.66 6.15
N SER A 259 32.56 -9.26 7.09
CA SER A 259 32.33 -9.97 8.36
C SER A 259 31.69 -11.35 8.09
N MET A 260 30.70 -11.43 7.19
CA MET A 260 30.12 -12.69 6.72
C MET A 260 31.15 -13.58 6.00
N ALA A 261 32.08 -13.00 5.25
CA ALA A 261 33.17 -13.71 4.59
C ALA A 261 34.33 -14.10 5.53
N GLY A 262 34.31 -13.67 6.80
CA GLY A 262 35.40 -13.90 7.76
C GLY A 262 36.67 -13.09 7.45
N THR A 263 36.55 -11.96 6.75
CA THR A 263 37.66 -11.12 6.28
C THR A 263 37.62 -9.68 6.82
N ALA A 264 36.71 -9.41 7.75
CA ALA A 264 36.63 -8.12 8.44
C ALA A 264 37.78 -7.95 9.44
N THR A 265 38.30 -6.73 9.58
CA THR A 265 39.24 -6.38 10.64
C THR A 265 38.52 -6.15 11.98
N GLU A 266 39.26 -6.16 13.09
CA GLU A 266 38.70 -5.83 14.41
C GLU A 266 38.10 -4.41 14.44
N ASP A 267 38.72 -3.45 13.77
CA ASP A 267 38.22 -2.08 13.65
C ASP A 267 36.94 -2.00 12.81
N GLU A 268 36.82 -2.81 11.75
CA GLU A 268 35.60 -2.90 10.95
C GLU A 268 34.45 -3.50 11.77
N ASP A 269 34.71 -4.60 12.49
CA ASP A 269 33.73 -5.20 13.41
C ASP A 269 33.32 -4.23 14.52
N LYS A 270 34.27 -3.48 15.08
CA LYS A 270 34.00 -2.43 16.08
C LYS A 270 33.10 -1.34 15.50
N PHE A 271 33.42 -0.82 14.32
CA PHE A 271 32.59 0.15 13.61
C PHE A 271 31.16 -0.36 13.44
N MET A 272 30.98 -1.61 13.03
CA MET A 272 29.65 -2.20 12.86
C MET A 272 28.88 -2.27 14.17
N ARG A 273 29.51 -2.65 15.30
CA ARG A 273 28.86 -2.64 16.62
C ARG A 273 28.40 -1.26 17.01
N GLU A 274 29.29 -0.27 16.90
CA GLU A 274 29.01 1.11 17.30
C GLU A 274 27.90 1.72 16.43
N TYR A 275 27.90 1.45 15.12
CA TYR A 275 26.85 1.89 14.21
C TYR A 275 25.49 1.31 14.61
N LEU A 276 25.41 0.00 14.84
CA LEU A 276 24.16 -0.69 15.15
C LEU A 276 23.66 -0.42 16.57
N ASP A 277 24.56 -0.19 17.53
CA ASP A 277 24.23 0.26 18.88
C ASP A 277 23.69 1.70 18.87
N SER A 278 24.27 2.59 18.06
CA SER A 278 23.73 3.94 17.84
C SER A 278 22.32 3.88 17.24
N ALA A 279 22.12 3.05 16.21
CA ALA A 279 20.80 2.83 15.62
C ALA A 279 19.77 2.32 16.65
N PHE A 280 20.17 1.39 17.52
CA PHE A 280 19.33 0.87 18.59
C PHE A 280 18.95 1.94 19.62
N LYS A 281 19.92 2.75 20.06
CA LYS A 281 19.72 3.77 21.10
C LYS A 281 18.92 4.98 20.63
N GLY A 282 19.02 5.35 19.37
CA GLY A 282 18.41 6.58 18.87
C GLY A 282 19.38 7.45 18.09
N ASP A 283 19.06 7.72 16.83
CA ASP A 283 19.71 8.77 16.03
C ASP A 283 18.66 9.79 15.52
N TYR A 284 19.13 10.89 14.92
CA TYR A 284 18.26 11.95 14.42
C TYR A 284 17.29 11.48 13.33
N SER A 285 17.63 10.43 12.56
CA SER A 285 16.80 9.93 11.46
C SER A 285 15.52 9.27 11.95
N GLN A 286 15.48 8.85 13.23
CA GLN A 286 14.27 8.32 13.83
C GLN A 286 13.16 9.36 13.95
N THR A 287 13.51 10.65 14.08
CA THR A 287 12.54 11.71 14.34
C THR A 287 11.48 11.80 13.24
N PHE A 288 11.88 11.74 11.97
CA PHE A 288 10.93 11.76 10.85
C PHE A 288 10.07 10.51 10.78
N VAL A 289 10.66 9.32 10.91
CA VAL A 289 9.91 8.04 10.85
C VAL A 289 8.90 7.94 11.98
N LYS A 290 9.22 8.53 13.14
CA LYS A 290 8.31 8.67 14.28
C LYS A 290 7.04 9.48 13.93
N ALA A 291 7.05 10.34 12.92
CA ALA A 291 5.85 11.08 12.51
C ALA A 291 4.78 10.18 11.87
N GLY A 292 5.14 9.00 11.38
CA GLY A 292 4.18 8.01 10.85
C GLY A 292 3.07 7.69 11.85
N ARG A 293 3.43 7.21 13.05
CA ARG A 293 2.42 6.88 14.09
C ARG A 293 1.56 8.08 14.48
N THR A 294 2.16 9.27 14.60
CA THR A 294 1.42 10.49 14.95
C THR A 294 0.41 10.87 13.88
N THR A 295 0.80 10.79 12.60
CA THR A 295 -0.12 11.13 11.51
C THR A 295 -1.21 10.07 11.34
N TYR A 296 -0.95 8.80 11.67
CA TYR A 296 -1.97 7.76 11.70
C TYR A 296 -3.10 8.08 12.68
N MET A 297 -2.80 8.68 13.85
CA MET A 297 -3.80 9.12 14.81
C MET A 297 -4.78 10.19 14.26
N PHE A 298 -4.50 10.81 13.12
CA PHE A 298 -5.47 11.70 12.46
C PHE A 298 -6.64 10.94 11.81
N PHE A 299 -6.47 9.63 11.62
CA PHE A 299 -7.39 8.74 10.92
C PHE A 299 -8.01 7.71 11.87
N GLU A 300 -7.19 7.13 12.76
CA GLU A 300 -7.58 6.06 13.67
C GLU A 300 -8.93 6.34 14.36
N GLY A 301 -9.85 5.38 14.29
CA GLY A 301 -11.18 5.45 14.89
C GLY A 301 -12.18 6.42 14.23
N ASN A 302 -11.75 7.26 13.28
CA ASN A 302 -12.61 8.27 12.66
C ASN A 302 -13.27 7.76 11.37
N THR A 303 -14.42 7.12 11.46
CA THR A 303 -15.17 6.64 10.28
C THR A 303 -16.08 7.68 9.63
N SER A 304 -15.99 8.96 10.03
CA SER A 304 -16.89 10.03 9.55
C SER A 304 -16.67 10.42 8.08
N TRP A 305 -15.64 9.89 7.43
CA TRP A 305 -15.22 10.19 6.07
C TRP A 305 -14.41 9.01 5.52
N SER A 306 -14.27 8.90 4.20
CA SER A 306 -13.67 7.72 3.57
C SER A 306 -12.17 7.88 3.41
N TRP A 307 -11.39 7.08 4.15
CA TRP A 307 -9.93 7.08 4.08
C TRP A 307 -9.36 5.67 4.13
N SER A 308 -8.10 5.54 3.74
CA SER A 308 -7.26 4.36 3.86
C SER A 308 -5.86 4.82 4.25
N TYR A 309 -5.25 4.18 5.26
CA TYR A 309 -3.90 4.53 5.72
C TYR A 309 -2.98 3.36 5.41
N VAL A 310 -2.07 3.55 4.47
CA VAL A 310 -1.15 2.50 4.03
C VAL A 310 0.27 2.85 4.42
N SER A 311 0.97 1.90 5.04
CA SER A 311 2.36 2.07 5.46
C SER A 311 3.23 1.12 4.65
N PRO A 312 4.20 1.62 3.88
CA PRO A 312 5.25 0.76 3.34
C PRO A 312 5.89 -0.06 4.46
N PRO A 313 6.20 -1.35 4.23
CA PRO A 313 6.91 -2.18 5.20
C PRO A 313 8.34 -1.65 5.39
N ALA A 314 9.10 -2.31 6.27
CA ALA A 314 10.49 -1.93 6.57
C ALA A 314 11.34 -1.77 5.30
N LEU A 315 11.35 -2.78 4.43
CA LEU A 315 12.09 -2.72 3.17
C LEU A 315 11.16 -2.23 2.07
N TYR A 316 11.26 -0.96 1.71
CA TYR A 316 10.53 -0.34 0.61
C TYR A 316 11.54 0.23 -0.38
N ARG A 317 11.80 -0.51 -1.46
CA ARG A 317 12.96 -0.27 -2.33
C ARG A 317 12.63 -0.32 -3.83
N PRO A 318 13.33 0.48 -4.66
CA PRO A 318 13.23 0.37 -6.11
C PRO A 318 14.03 -0.85 -6.59
N CYS A 319 13.33 -1.94 -6.84
CA CYS A 319 13.86 -3.13 -7.51
C CYS A 319 12.80 -3.72 -8.44
N ALA A 320 13.14 -4.80 -9.16
CA ALA A 320 12.11 -5.53 -9.88
C ALA A 320 11.04 -6.00 -8.89
N GLY A 321 9.78 -5.88 -9.31
CA GLY A 321 8.65 -6.36 -8.53
C GLY A 321 8.61 -7.89 -8.46
N GLY A 322 7.89 -8.40 -7.47
CA GLY A 322 7.47 -9.79 -7.39
C GLY A 322 6.29 -10.09 -8.31
N GLU A 323 5.96 -11.37 -8.41
CA GLU A 323 4.79 -11.85 -9.15
C GLU A 323 3.49 -11.59 -8.38
N GLU A 324 3.54 -11.66 -7.04
CA GLU A 324 2.41 -11.46 -6.13
C GLU A 324 2.82 -10.67 -4.88
N TYR A 325 1.88 -9.92 -4.29
CA TYR A 325 2.06 -9.26 -3.00
C TYR A 325 0.97 -9.71 -2.01
N THR A 326 1.26 -9.64 -0.72
CA THR A 326 0.35 -9.98 0.36
C THR A 326 0.06 -8.75 1.21
N VAL A 327 -1.22 -8.50 1.49
CA VAL A 327 -1.68 -7.43 2.38
C VAL A 327 -1.80 -7.94 3.82
N SER A 328 -1.38 -7.10 4.77
CA SER A 328 -1.58 -7.33 6.21
C SER A 328 -1.98 -6.03 6.89
N TYR A 329 -2.54 -6.13 8.09
CA TYR A 329 -3.15 -5.01 8.81
C TYR A 329 -2.39 -4.72 10.10
N ASP A 330 -2.19 -3.43 10.37
CA ASP A 330 -1.63 -2.80 11.58
C ASP A 330 -0.17 -3.17 11.94
N ASN A 331 0.21 -4.42 11.76
CA ASN A 331 1.42 -5.02 12.29
C ASN A 331 2.59 -4.95 11.31
N LEU A 332 3.80 -4.82 11.85
CA LEU A 332 5.03 -4.93 11.07
C LEU A 332 5.18 -6.37 10.56
N PRO A 333 5.23 -6.60 9.24
CA PRO A 333 5.35 -7.95 8.71
C PRO A 333 6.76 -8.52 8.95
N LEU A 334 6.81 -9.70 9.56
CA LEU A 334 8.04 -10.41 9.89
C LEU A 334 8.00 -11.83 9.33
N THR A 335 9.16 -12.37 8.97
CA THR A 335 9.31 -13.80 8.76
C THR A 335 9.39 -14.53 10.11
N GLU A 336 8.94 -15.78 10.12
CA GLU A 336 9.02 -16.64 11.32
C GLU A 336 10.48 -16.88 11.73
N LYS A 337 11.37 -17.10 10.75
CA LYS A 337 12.80 -17.35 10.95
C LYS A 337 13.63 -16.31 10.21
N PRO A 338 14.83 -15.96 10.73
CA PRO A 338 15.78 -15.15 9.99
C PRO A 338 16.12 -15.77 8.63
N GLN A 339 16.25 -14.92 7.61
CA GLN A 339 16.68 -15.33 6.28
C GLN A 339 18.18 -15.69 6.29
N VAL A 340 18.53 -16.84 5.73
CA VAL A 340 19.87 -17.47 5.82
C VAL A 340 21.01 -16.55 5.31
N GLY A 341 20.73 -15.67 4.35
CA GLY A 341 21.70 -14.71 3.81
C GLY A 341 21.78 -13.36 4.53
N HIS A 342 20.91 -13.11 5.50
CA HIS A 342 20.78 -11.80 6.18
C HIS A 342 21.00 -11.90 7.69
N TYR A 343 21.29 -13.11 8.19
CA TYR A 343 21.43 -13.40 9.61
C TYR A 343 22.88 -13.72 9.96
N GLN A 344 23.50 -12.90 10.80
CA GLN A 344 24.84 -13.15 11.33
C GLN A 344 24.83 -13.60 12.79
N GLY A 345 23.70 -13.47 13.50
CA GLY A 345 23.52 -13.97 14.86
C GLY A 345 24.26 -13.17 15.92
N TRP A 346 24.52 -11.89 15.67
CA TRP A 346 25.24 -11.01 16.60
C TRP A 346 24.45 -10.76 17.90
N TRP A 347 23.12 -10.82 17.81
CA TRP A 347 22.18 -10.69 18.93
C TRP A 347 21.32 -11.93 19.13
N LYS A 348 21.81 -13.13 18.76
CA LYS A 348 21.05 -14.40 18.86
C LYS A 348 20.50 -14.76 20.25
N HIS A 349 21.04 -14.14 21.31
CA HIS A 349 20.62 -14.35 22.69
C HIS A 349 19.55 -13.36 23.16
N ASP A 350 19.27 -12.32 22.35
CA ASP A 350 18.21 -11.36 22.58
C ASP A 350 16.90 -11.93 22.02
N PRO A 351 15.90 -12.25 22.87
CA PRO A 351 14.64 -12.84 22.41
C PRO A 351 13.81 -11.89 21.54
N LYS A 352 14.13 -10.60 21.53
CA LYS A 352 13.47 -9.57 20.72
C LYS A 352 14.18 -9.29 19.40
N ASP A 353 15.21 -10.08 19.07
CA ASP A 353 16.00 -9.81 17.89
C ASP A 353 15.19 -9.98 16.59
N LEU A 354 15.43 -9.04 15.68
CA LEU A 354 14.74 -8.90 14.40
C LEU A 354 15.68 -9.07 13.21
N GLU A 355 16.96 -9.41 13.44
CA GLU A 355 17.96 -9.59 12.39
C GLU A 355 17.47 -10.58 11.34
N GLY A 356 17.49 -10.15 10.07
CA GLY A 356 17.09 -10.98 8.93
C GLY A 356 15.60 -11.36 8.88
N ARG A 357 14.72 -10.72 9.68
CA ARG A 357 13.28 -11.05 9.74
C ARG A 357 12.36 -10.04 9.10
N LEU A 358 12.84 -8.83 8.80
CA LEU A 358 12.03 -7.77 8.21
C LEU A 358 11.61 -8.13 6.78
N LYS A 359 10.30 -8.11 6.49
CA LYS A 359 9.80 -8.25 5.12
C LYS A 359 9.83 -6.91 4.38
N GLY A 360 9.66 -6.98 3.05
CA GLY A 360 9.68 -5.81 2.19
C GLY A 360 8.70 -5.88 1.03
N ILE A 361 8.73 -4.83 0.22
CA ILE A 361 8.00 -4.70 -1.05
C ILE A 361 8.78 -3.82 -2.02
N SER A 362 8.64 -4.10 -3.32
CA SER A 362 9.18 -3.22 -4.37
C SER A 362 8.31 -1.97 -4.51
N THR A 363 8.88 -0.88 -5.01
CA THR A 363 8.11 0.34 -5.34
C THR A 363 7.02 0.07 -6.39
N ILE A 364 7.26 -0.87 -7.31
CA ILE A 364 6.31 -1.29 -8.34
C ILE A 364 5.10 -2.00 -7.70
N ASP A 365 5.34 -3.00 -6.86
CA ASP A 365 4.25 -3.79 -6.26
C ASP A 365 3.47 -3.00 -5.22
N PHE A 366 4.14 -2.11 -4.50
CA PHE A 366 3.44 -1.20 -3.61
C PHE A 366 2.51 -0.27 -4.38
N SER A 367 2.95 0.24 -5.54
CA SER A 367 2.09 1.04 -6.42
C SER A 367 0.89 0.24 -6.93
N ARG A 368 1.08 -1.04 -7.29
CA ARG A 368 -0.03 -1.95 -7.65
C ARG A 368 -1.04 -2.07 -6.50
N ALA A 369 -0.55 -2.31 -5.28
CA ALA A 369 -1.39 -2.42 -4.09
C ALA A 369 -2.20 -1.14 -3.81
N LEU A 370 -1.59 0.03 -4.00
CA LEU A 370 -2.28 1.33 -3.87
C LEU A 370 -3.42 1.47 -4.89
N VAL A 371 -3.18 1.10 -6.14
CA VAL A 371 -4.22 1.19 -7.19
C VAL A 371 -5.31 0.13 -6.96
N ASP A 372 -4.95 -1.08 -6.52
CA ASP A 372 -5.92 -2.11 -6.14
C ASP A 372 -6.82 -1.62 -4.99
N ASP A 373 -6.29 -0.92 -3.98
CA ASP A 373 -7.10 -0.29 -2.94
C ASP A 373 -7.98 0.85 -3.49
N ALA A 374 -7.48 1.67 -4.41
CA ALA A 374 -8.30 2.72 -5.02
C ALA A 374 -9.49 2.17 -5.82
N GLU A 375 -9.30 1.02 -6.48
CA GLU A 375 -10.33 0.34 -7.27
C GLU A 375 -11.33 -0.43 -6.40
N SER A 376 -10.84 -1.14 -5.37
CA SER A 376 -11.65 -2.05 -4.54
C SER A 376 -12.18 -1.42 -3.24
N ARG A 377 -11.49 -0.39 -2.74
CA ARG A 377 -11.68 0.23 -1.41
C ARG A 377 -11.50 -0.76 -0.26
N ASN A 378 -10.69 -1.80 -0.44
CA ASN A 378 -10.43 -2.83 0.58
C ASN A 378 -9.77 -2.27 1.86
N GLY A 379 -9.02 -1.17 1.74
CA GLY A 379 -8.37 -0.43 2.81
C GLY A 379 -9.26 0.59 3.51
N LEU A 380 -10.55 0.69 3.18
CA LEU A 380 -11.47 1.65 3.78
C LEU A 380 -11.48 1.52 5.31
N HIS A 381 -11.11 2.61 5.98
CA HIS A 381 -10.99 2.77 7.43
C HIS A 381 -10.01 1.80 8.09
N LYS A 382 -8.97 1.38 7.35
CA LYS A 382 -7.95 0.46 7.84
C LYS A 382 -6.57 1.06 7.77
N HIS A 383 -5.72 0.63 8.70
CA HIS A 383 -4.27 0.73 8.58
C HIS A 383 -3.72 -0.59 8.04
N TRP A 384 -3.00 -0.52 6.94
CA TRP A 384 -2.50 -1.71 6.26
C TRP A 384 -1.11 -1.51 5.66
N THR A 385 -0.49 -2.62 5.32
CA THR A 385 0.80 -2.70 4.64
C THR A 385 0.77 -3.85 3.65
N ALA A 386 1.71 -3.86 2.72
CA ALA A 386 1.86 -4.93 1.73
C ALA A 386 3.30 -5.40 1.67
N THR A 387 3.51 -6.69 1.42
CA THR A 387 4.83 -7.30 1.25
C THR A 387 4.88 -8.18 0.02
N THR A 388 6.05 -8.32 -0.58
CA THR A 388 6.35 -9.32 -1.61
C THR A 388 7.65 -10.03 -1.27
N GLU A 389 7.93 -11.13 -1.97
CA GLU A 389 9.20 -11.82 -1.87
C GLU A 389 10.23 -11.11 -2.75
N LEU A 390 11.15 -10.38 -2.10
CA LEU A 390 12.17 -9.56 -2.74
C LEU A 390 13.37 -10.39 -3.23
N LYS A 391 13.15 -11.24 -4.24
CA LYS A 391 14.19 -12.10 -4.82
C LYS A 391 15.24 -11.32 -5.63
N ASP A 392 14.82 -10.25 -6.30
CA ASP A 392 15.70 -9.40 -7.09
C ASP A 392 16.16 -8.18 -6.28
N ASP A 393 17.47 -7.96 -6.25
CA ASP A 393 18.12 -6.82 -5.61
C ASP A 393 18.74 -5.86 -6.64
N THR A 394 18.45 -6.04 -7.93
CA THR A 394 18.87 -5.16 -9.02
C THR A 394 18.32 -3.75 -8.78
N PRO A 395 19.19 -2.71 -8.77
CA PRO A 395 18.76 -1.34 -8.61
C PRO A 395 17.84 -0.85 -9.73
N PHE A 396 16.70 -0.27 -9.35
CA PHE A 396 15.82 0.50 -10.23
C PHE A 396 15.96 1.99 -9.89
N PRO A 397 15.58 2.91 -10.78
CA PRO A 397 15.73 4.34 -10.52
C PRO A 397 14.88 4.78 -9.33
N SER A 398 15.38 5.75 -8.54
CA SER A 398 14.60 6.31 -7.43
C SER A 398 13.32 7.02 -7.89
N TYR A 399 13.28 7.46 -9.15
CA TYR A 399 12.16 8.17 -9.75
C TYR A 399 11.97 7.67 -11.18
N VAL A 400 10.73 7.44 -11.59
CA VAL A 400 10.39 6.99 -12.95
C VAL A 400 9.67 8.09 -13.74
N ASN A 401 9.60 7.93 -15.05
CA ASN A 401 8.82 8.77 -15.95
C ASN A 401 7.98 7.90 -16.90
N PHE A 402 7.10 8.51 -17.69
CA PHE A 402 6.24 7.79 -18.63
C PHE A 402 6.99 7.23 -19.84
N ASP A 403 8.11 7.83 -20.23
CA ASP A 403 8.87 7.42 -21.41
C ASP A 403 9.55 6.06 -21.21
N LEU A 404 10.11 5.85 -20.01
CA LEU A 404 10.88 4.65 -19.66
C LEU A 404 10.15 3.72 -18.69
N GLY A 405 9.07 4.19 -18.06
CA GLY A 405 8.26 3.39 -17.13
C GLY A 405 9.12 2.73 -16.05
N TYR A 406 8.94 1.42 -15.87
CA TYR A 406 9.67 0.61 -14.90
C TYR A 406 10.96 -0.03 -15.48
N ALA A 407 11.64 0.62 -16.41
CA ALA A 407 12.94 0.12 -16.86
C ALA A 407 13.98 0.13 -15.71
N SER A 408 14.98 -0.74 -15.81
CA SER A 408 16.07 -0.82 -14.82
C SER A 408 16.89 0.48 -14.79
N ARG A 409 17.62 0.70 -13.69
CA ARG A 409 18.48 1.88 -13.55
C ARG A 409 19.49 2.02 -14.69
N SER A 410 20.10 0.92 -15.12
CA SER A 410 21.08 0.91 -16.22
C SER A 410 20.51 1.44 -17.54
N VAL A 411 19.22 1.21 -17.81
CA VAL A 411 18.55 1.74 -19.00
C VAL A 411 18.37 3.26 -18.87
N TYR A 412 17.96 3.74 -17.69
CA TYR A 412 17.85 5.18 -17.41
C TYR A 412 19.20 5.89 -17.58
N GLU A 413 20.30 5.31 -17.08
CA GLU A 413 21.65 5.90 -17.20
C GLU A 413 22.16 5.93 -18.64
N SER A 414 21.88 4.88 -19.42
CA SER A 414 22.31 4.79 -20.83
C SER A 414 21.73 5.87 -21.75
N LEU A 415 20.67 6.56 -21.28
CA LEU A 415 19.98 7.61 -22.00
C LEU A 415 20.28 9.01 -21.47
N SER A 416 20.85 9.14 -20.25
CA SER A 416 21.33 10.42 -19.73
C SER A 416 22.71 10.81 -20.25
N ASP A 417 23.47 9.84 -20.74
CA ASP A 417 24.81 10.03 -21.35
C ASP A 417 24.75 10.36 -22.86
N LYS A 418 23.54 10.57 -23.41
CA LYS A 418 23.28 11.03 -24.78
C LYS A 418 22.59 12.39 -24.74
#